data_AF-A0A7J6BII7-F1
#
_entry.id   AF-A0A7J6BII7-F1
#
_cell.length_a   1.000
_cell.length_b   1.000
_cell.length_c   1.000
_cell.angle_alpha   90.00
_cell.angle_beta   90.00
_cell.angle_gamma   90.00
#
_symmetry.space_group_name_H-M   'P 1'
#
loop_
_entity.id
_entity.type
_entity.pdbx_description
1 polymer ?
#
loop_
_entity_poly.entity_id
_entity_poly.type
_entity_poly.pdbx_seq_one_letter_code
_entity_poly.pdbx_strand_id
1 'polypeptide(L)'
;MLVLGLISCIVLRALSAQAKVVRSFEECKEFLYQGTEPRGMDQNAKKICQKLQNRGFYYASLYSVRHKIPLYSAYTLDPYCSSDTERKDIWHLEPQISQSTPPMYHQIKILKTFIKEIKPSAATTVAPGTVPDPNVRIPQDRKKVTVPSHIWTAICYKHHTDDSKSLSFGYIGRNQQEEPDIRLMSVSELNNELRSHFGTHQPIEIFDDDCFSDNNKVVEVQGVFQKLINLPVNQGDQISSGLQDTYLAVKRTISCDSTPEKESR
;
A
#
# COMPACT_ATOMS: atom_id res chain seq x y z
N MET A 1 -28.51 -33.45 -13.08
CA MET A 1 -28.43 -32.24 -12.23
C MET A 1 -27.20 -32.19 -11.32
N LEU A 2 -26.84 -33.26 -10.59
CA LEU A 2 -25.66 -33.29 -9.71
C LEU A 2 -24.30 -33.11 -10.44
N VAL A 3 -24.15 -33.72 -11.62
CA VAL A 3 -22.89 -33.66 -12.41
C VAL A 3 -22.63 -32.25 -12.95
N LEU A 4 -23.66 -31.55 -13.42
CA LEU A 4 -23.58 -30.16 -13.86
C LEU A 4 -23.26 -29.20 -12.70
N GLY A 5 -23.80 -29.45 -11.50
CA GLY A 5 -23.46 -28.71 -10.29
C GLY A 5 -22.01 -28.90 -9.83
N LEU A 6 -21.50 -30.14 -9.91
CA LEU A 6 -20.09 -30.44 -9.60
C LEU A 6 -19.13 -29.78 -10.60
N ILE A 7 -19.44 -29.85 -11.90
CA ILE A 7 -18.63 -29.19 -12.93
C ILE A 7 -18.65 -27.67 -12.76
N SER A 8 -19.82 -27.07 -12.46
CA SER A 8 -19.93 -25.64 -12.16
C SER A 8 -19.08 -25.22 -10.95
N CYS A 9 -19.13 -25.98 -9.84
CA CYS A 9 -18.31 -25.71 -8.65
C CYS A 9 -16.79 -25.85 -8.90
N ILE A 10 -16.38 -26.78 -9.77
CA ILE A 10 -14.96 -26.97 -10.14
C ILE A 10 -14.50 -25.80 -11.04
N VAL A 11 -15.32 -25.37 -12.00
CA VAL A 11 -15.01 -24.22 -12.87
C VAL A 11 -14.97 -22.91 -12.08
N LEU A 12 -15.86 -22.73 -11.11
CA LEU A 12 -15.85 -21.56 -10.19
C LEU A 12 -14.57 -21.48 -9.36
N ARG A 13 -13.97 -22.62 -8.98
CA ARG A 13 -12.68 -22.68 -8.27
C ARG A 13 -11.47 -22.42 -9.16
N ALA A 14 -11.57 -22.67 -10.46
CA ALA A 14 -10.47 -22.53 -11.42
C ALA A 14 -10.14 -21.07 -11.79
N LEU A 15 -11.11 -20.16 -11.61
CA LEU A 15 -11.01 -18.74 -11.99
C LEU A 15 -10.99 -17.78 -10.79
N SER A 16 -11.03 -18.31 -9.56
CA SER A 16 -11.02 -17.49 -8.35
C SER A 16 -9.59 -17.19 -7.89
N ALA A 17 -9.37 -15.97 -7.41
CA ALA A 17 -8.15 -15.63 -6.69
C ALA A 17 -8.04 -16.54 -5.45
N GLN A 18 -6.90 -17.23 -5.31
CA GLN A 18 -6.67 -18.16 -4.21
C GLN A 18 -5.77 -17.51 -3.16
N ALA A 19 -6.22 -17.48 -1.91
CA ALA A 19 -5.40 -17.03 -0.79
C ALA A 19 -4.87 -18.26 -0.04
N LYS A 20 -3.57 -18.27 0.32
CA LYS A 20 -3.02 -19.28 1.22
C LYS A 20 -2.91 -18.67 2.62
N VAL A 21 -3.66 -19.22 3.59
CA VAL A 21 -3.46 -18.89 5.01
C VAL A 21 -2.21 -19.61 5.49
N VAL A 22 -1.23 -18.87 5.97
CA VAL A 22 0.11 -19.37 6.33
C VAL A 22 0.40 -19.17 7.81
N ARG A 23 1.38 -19.92 8.34
CA ARG A 23 1.85 -19.77 9.73
C ARG A 23 2.93 -18.68 9.87
N SER A 24 3.72 -18.49 8.82
CA SER A 24 4.70 -17.42 8.66
C SER A 24 4.66 -16.93 7.20
N PHE A 25 5.18 -15.74 6.95
CA PHE A 25 5.25 -15.19 5.59
C PHE A 25 6.38 -15.78 4.75
N GLU A 26 7.02 -16.88 5.16
CA GLU A 26 8.24 -17.38 4.53
C GLU A 26 8.10 -17.67 3.02
N GLU A 27 6.91 -18.13 2.61
CA GLU A 27 6.59 -18.39 1.19
C GLU A 27 6.36 -17.12 0.36
N CYS A 28 6.08 -15.98 0.99
CA CYS A 28 5.81 -14.70 0.33
C CYS A 28 6.59 -13.54 0.97
N LYS A 29 7.75 -13.84 1.57
CA LYS A 29 8.58 -12.86 2.29
C LYS A 29 9.22 -11.83 1.35
N GLU A 30 9.31 -12.15 0.07
CA GLU A 30 9.79 -11.24 -0.98
C GLU A 30 8.98 -9.94 -1.07
N PHE A 31 7.73 -9.93 -0.60
CA PHE A 31 6.89 -8.72 -0.53
C PHE A 31 7.08 -7.90 0.75
N LEU A 32 7.85 -8.42 1.70
CA LEU A 32 8.17 -7.76 2.96
C LEU A 32 9.56 -7.15 2.87
N TYR A 33 9.72 -5.97 3.44
CA TYR A 33 11.01 -5.30 3.46
C TYR A 33 12.05 -6.18 4.17
N GLN A 34 13.15 -6.48 3.47
CA GLN A 34 14.19 -7.42 3.92
C GLN A 34 13.67 -8.82 4.32
N GLY A 35 12.46 -9.21 3.89
CA GLY A 35 11.83 -10.44 4.33
C GLY A 35 11.30 -10.44 5.76
N THR A 36 11.28 -9.28 6.42
CA THR A 36 10.90 -9.15 7.84
C THR A 36 9.44 -8.75 8.00
N GLU A 37 8.72 -9.44 8.88
CA GLU A 37 7.33 -9.17 9.19
C GLU A 37 7.16 -7.95 10.10
N PRO A 38 6.22 -7.02 9.79
CA PRO A 38 5.83 -5.95 10.69
C PRO A 38 5.44 -6.44 12.10
N ARG A 39 5.89 -5.74 13.14
CA ARG A 39 5.70 -6.12 14.55
C ARG A 39 4.72 -5.18 15.27
N GLY A 40 4.22 -5.63 16.42
CA GLY A 40 3.41 -4.81 17.35
C GLY A 40 1.90 -4.75 17.09
N MET A 41 1.44 -5.31 15.96
CA MET A 41 0.00 -5.44 15.65
C MET A 41 -0.61 -6.73 16.24
N ASP A 42 -1.91 -6.97 16.02
CA ASP A 42 -2.63 -8.13 16.55
C ASP A 42 -1.98 -9.46 16.13
N GLN A 43 -1.31 -10.12 17.07
CA GLN A 43 -0.63 -11.39 16.86
C GLN A 43 -1.58 -12.56 16.56
N ASN A 44 -2.87 -12.41 16.83
CA ASN A 44 -3.89 -13.42 16.50
C ASN A 44 -4.44 -13.26 15.08
N ALA A 45 -4.08 -12.18 14.38
CA ALA A 45 -4.45 -11.98 12.99
C ALA A 45 -3.88 -13.08 12.10
N LYS A 46 -4.56 -13.33 10.98
CA LYS A 46 -4.18 -14.39 10.04
C LYS A 46 -3.22 -13.83 9.01
N LYS A 47 -2.11 -14.54 8.82
CA LYS A 47 -1.13 -14.27 7.77
C LYS A 47 -1.61 -14.92 6.48
N ILE A 48 -1.66 -14.14 5.41
CA ILE A 48 -2.20 -14.55 4.12
C ILE A 48 -1.17 -14.21 3.04
N CYS A 49 -0.78 -15.20 2.25
CA CYS A 49 -0.06 -14.98 0.99
C CYS A 49 -1.06 -15.06 -0.15
N GLN A 50 -1.29 -13.95 -0.86
CA GLN A 50 -2.23 -13.93 -1.98
C GLN A 50 -1.56 -14.49 -3.25
N LYS A 51 -2.25 -15.40 -3.93
CA LYS A 51 -1.84 -15.91 -5.25
C LYS A 51 -3.01 -16.01 -6.22
N LEU A 52 -2.70 -16.22 -7.49
CA LEU A 52 -3.66 -16.71 -8.48
C LEU A 52 -3.30 -18.16 -8.80
N GLN A 53 -4.29 -18.96 -9.20
CA GLN A 53 -4.05 -20.35 -9.55
C GLN A 53 -3.04 -20.43 -10.70
N ASN A 54 -2.01 -21.28 -10.56
CA ASN A 54 -0.90 -21.44 -11.49
C ASN A 54 0.01 -20.21 -11.68
N ARG A 55 -0.05 -19.22 -10.78
CA ARG A 55 0.91 -18.10 -10.73
C ARG A 55 1.57 -18.03 -9.35
N GLY A 56 2.64 -17.23 -9.28
CA GLY A 56 3.32 -16.90 -8.03
C GLY A 56 2.44 -16.10 -7.07
N PHE A 57 3.04 -15.71 -5.96
CA PHE A 57 2.42 -14.80 -5.00
C PHE A 57 2.42 -13.36 -5.54
N TYR A 58 1.53 -12.53 -5.01
CA TYR A 58 1.37 -11.13 -5.41
C TYR A 58 1.59 -10.14 -4.28
N TYR A 59 1.17 -10.53 -3.07
CA TYR A 59 1.30 -9.71 -1.88
C TYR A 59 1.09 -10.57 -0.63
N ALA A 60 1.58 -10.05 0.49
CA ALA A 60 1.34 -10.59 1.83
C ALA A 60 0.32 -9.71 2.56
N SER A 61 -0.54 -10.28 3.40
CA SER A 61 -1.49 -9.53 4.23
C SER A 61 -1.58 -10.11 5.62
N LEU A 62 -1.64 -9.23 6.62
CA LEU A 62 -2.04 -9.57 7.98
C LEU A 62 -3.50 -9.18 8.18
N TYR A 63 -4.38 -10.17 8.38
CA TYR A 63 -5.82 -9.99 8.34
C TYR A 63 -6.46 -10.22 9.71
N SER A 64 -7.14 -9.20 10.24
CA SER A 64 -7.89 -9.36 11.49
C SER A 64 -9.22 -10.08 11.23
N VAL A 65 -9.34 -11.31 11.72
CA VAL A 65 -10.60 -12.07 11.64
C VAL A 65 -11.70 -11.41 12.47
N ARG A 66 -11.33 -10.80 13.61
CA ARG A 66 -12.27 -10.10 14.51
C ARG A 66 -12.93 -8.89 13.82
N HIS A 67 -12.15 -8.13 13.07
CA HIS A 67 -12.59 -6.89 12.41
C HIS A 67 -12.97 -7.11 10.93
N LYS A 68 -12.60 -8.25 10.35
CA LYS A 68 -12.78 -8.61 8.94
C LYS A 68 -12.16 -7.60 7.96
N ILE A 69 -11.02 -7.04 8.34
CA ILE A 69 -10.25 -6.07 7.56
C ILE A 69 -8.75 -6.39 7.66
N PRO A 70 -7.95 -6.06 6.63
CA PRO A 70 -6.50 -6.16 6.71
C PRO A 70 -5.93 -5.10 7.64
N LEU A 71 -5.08 -5.51 8.58
CA LEU A 71 -4.28 -4.59 9.38
C LEU A 71 -3.19 -3.95 8.52
N TYR A 72 -2.56 -4.76 7.68
CA TYR A 72 -1.77 -4.29 6.55
C TYR A 72 -1.79 -5.32 5.40
N SER A 73 -1.42 -4.84 4.22
CA SER A 73 -0.90 -5.66 3.13
C SER A 73 0.46 -5.14 2.72
N ALA A 74 1.31 -5.96 2.13
CA ALA A 74 2.65 -5.60 1.70
C ALA A 74 2.90 -6.16 0.31
N TYR A 75 3.45 -5.32 -0.58
CA TYR A 75 3.82 -5.69 -1.93
C TYR A 75 5.02 -4.89 -2.40
N THR A 76 5.77 -5.46 -3.33
CA THR A 76 6.91 -4.81 -3.99
C THR A 76 6.49 -4.31 -5.37
N LEU A 77 6.87 -3.09 -5.68
CA LEU A 77 6.73 -2.51 -7.01
C LEU A 77 8.03 -2.73 -7.77
N ASP A 78 7.91 -3.35 -8.94
CA ASP A 78 9.03 -3.55 -9.85
C ASP A 78 9.20 -2.30 -10.73
N PRO A 79 10.41 -1.69 -10.77
CA PRO A 79 10.73 -0.52 -11.58
C PRO A 79 10.52 -0.72 -13.09
N TYR A 80 10.61 -1.96 -13.57
CA TYR A 80 10.46 -2.34 -14.98
C TYR A 80 9.00 -2.60 -15.39
N CYS A 81 8.04 -2.50 -14.46
CA CYS A 81 6.63 -2.51 -14.80
C CYS A 81 6.23 -1.19 -15.49
N SER A 82 6.42 -1.15 -16.81
CA SER A 82 5.83 -0.13 -17.68
C SER A 82 4.32 -0.13 -17.51
N SER A 83 3.78 1.00 -17.07
CA SER A 83 2.36 1.22 -16.83
C SER A 83 1.56 1.16 -18.13
N ASP A 84 1.25 -0.04 -18.63
CA ASP A 84 0.31 -0.22 -19.75
C ASP A 84 -0.56 -1.48 -19.62
N THR A 85 -0.61 -2.09 -18.44
CA THR A 85 -1.76 -2.95 -18.14
C THR A 85 -2.91 -2.04 -17.74
N GLU A 86 -3.68 -1.58 -18.73
CA GLU A 86 -5.06 -1.12 -18.50
C GLU A 86 -5.71 -2.14 -17.58
N ARG A 87 -5.93 -1.73 -16.33
CA ARG A 87 -6.76 -2.51 -15.43
C ARG A 87 -8.11 -2.59 -16.11
N LYS A 88 -8.52 -3.78 -16.55
CA LYS A 88 -9.90 -3.97 -17.02
C LYS A 88 -10.83 -3.39 -15.96
N ASP A 89 -11.75 -2.53 -16.35
CA ASP A 89 -12.74 -1.88 -15.46
C ASP A 89 -13.67 -2.89 -14.73
N ILE A 90 -13.46 -4.19 -14.94
CA ILE A 90 -14.14 -5.27 -14.25
C ILE A 90 -13.56 -5.39 -12.84
N TRP A 91 -14.09 -4.57 -11.94
CA TRP A 91 -13.89 -4.69 -10.52
C TRP A 91 -14.80 -5.78 -9.94
N HIS A 92 -14.22 -6.84 -9.36
CA HIS A 92 -14.94 -7.69 -8.40
C HIS A 92 -14.92 -7.01 -7.03
N LEU A 93 -15.60 -5.86 -6.92
CA LEU A 93 -15.87 -5.24 -5.63
C LEU A 93 -16.90 -6.10 -4.90
N GLU A 94 -16.69 -6.36 -3.60
CA GLU A 94 -17.84 -6.66 -2.75
C GLU A 94 -18.87 -5.53 -2.94
N PRO A 95 -20.18 -5.84 -3.09
CA PRO A 95 -21.21 -4.85 -3.37
C PRO A 95 -21.07 -3.65 -2.43
N GLN A 96 -20.77 -2.49 -3.02
CA GLN A 96 -20.57 -1.27 -2.25
C GLN A 96 -21.93 -0.85 -1.66
N ILE A 97 -21.97 -0.63 -0.34
CA ILE A 97 -23.19 -0.27 0.39
C ILE A 97 -23.55 1.23 0.17
N SER A 98 -22.70 2.04 -0.46
CA SER A 98 -23.01 3.43 -0.84
C SER A 98 -22.53 3.79 -2.24
N GLN A 99 -23.24 4.73 -2.88
CA GLN A 99 -22.98 5.25 -4.24
C GLN A 99 -21.92 6.37 -4.28
N SER A 100 -21.33 6.75 -3.14
CA SER A 100 -20.31 7.79 -3.07
C SER A 100 -18.89 7.23 -3.27
N THR A 101 -17.99 8.05 -3.79
CA THR A 101 -16.56 7.73 -3.83
C THR A 101 -16.07 7.48 -2.40
N PRO A 102 -15.55 6.29 -2.07
CA PRO A 102 -15.15 5.99 -0.71
C PRO A 102 -13.95 6.87 -0.30
N PRO A 103 -13.85 7.32 0.97
CA PRO A 103 -12.74 8.12 1.48
C PRO A 103 -11.34 7.58 1.16
N MET A 104 -11.23 6.24 1.13
CA MET A 104 -10.06 5.49 0.71
C MET A 104 -9.53 5.87 -0.69
N TYR A 105 -10.39 6.37 -1.58
CA TYR A 105 -10.03 6.75 -2.94
C TYR A 105 -8.98 7.86 -2.98
N HIS A 106 -9.03 8.83 -2.05
CA HIS A 106 -8.02 9.89 -1.97
C HIS A 106 -6.63 9.33 -1.71
N GLN A 107 -6.50 8.44 -0.73
CA GLN A 107 -5.21 7.84 -0.38
C GLN A 107 -4.67 6.93 -1.49
N ILE A 108 -5.55 6.19 -2.17
CA ILE A 108 -5.18 5.40 -3.36
C ILE A 108 -4.70 6.30 -4.50
N LYS A 109 -5.38 7.43 -4.74
CA LYS A 109 -4.98 8.40 -5.77
C LYS A 109 -3.60 8.98 -5.45
N ILE A 110 -3.38 9.42 -4.21
CA ILE A 110 -2.08 9.94 -3.75
C ILE A 110 -0.99 8.90 -4.01
N LEU A 111 -1.19 7.65 -3.58
CA LEU A 111 -0.24 6.56 -3.77
C LEU A 111 0.06 6.30 -5.24
N LYS A 112 -0.99 6.17 -6.08
CA LYS A 112 -0.85 5.92 -7.51
C LYS A 112 -0.09 7.05 -8.20
N THR A 113 -0.46 8.30 -7.95
CA THR A 113 0.23 9.43 -8.55
C THR A 113 1.67 9.47 -8.06
N PHE A 114 1.90 9.31 -6.76
CA PHE A 114 3.24 9.30 -6.19
C PHE A 114 4.16 8.23 -6.81
N ILE A 115 3.69 6.98 -6.94
CA ILE A 115 4.44 5.89 -7.59
C ILE A 115 4.73 6.23 -9.05
N LYS A 116 3.73 6.78 -9.77
CA LYS A 116 3.88 7.21 -11.16
C LYS A 116 4.91 8.34 -11.31
N GLU A 117 4.96 9.26 -10.35
CA GLU A 117 5.90 10.38 -10.36
C GLU A 117 7.34 9.95 -10.06
N ILE A 118 7.53 9.04 -9.09
CA ILE A 118 8.89 8.62 -8.71
C ILE A 118 9.51 7.67 -9.70
N LYS A 119 8.71 6.86 -10.41
CA LYS A 119 9.19 5.81 -11.32
C LYS A 119 10.41 5.11 -10.71
N PRO A 120 10.20 4.40 -9.58
CA PRO A 120 11.33 3.86 -8.83
C PRO A 120 12.22 3.10 -9.80
N SER A 121 13.53 3.31 -9.74
CA SER A 121 14.54 2.56 -10.51
C SER A 121 14.92 1.25 -9.82
N ALA A 122 14.35 1.02 -8.64
CA ALA A 122 14.65 -0.08 -7.76
C ALA A 122 13.41 -0.60 -7.05
N ALA A 123 13.55 -1.68 -6.29
CA ALA A 123 12.45 -2.29 -5.58
C ALA A 123 11.87 -1.35 -4.50
N THR A 124 10.56 -1.09 -4.59
CA THR A 124 9.82 -0.30 -3.58
C THR A 124 8.86 -1.20 -2.84
N THR A 125 9.01 -1.32 -1.53
CA THR A 125 8.02 -2.00 -0.67
C THR A 125 6.97 -1.01 -0.22
N VAL A 126 5.70 -1.34 -0.43
CA VAL A 126 4.57 -0.54 0.02
C VAL A 126 3.73 -1.37 0.97
N ALA A 127 3.45 -0.79 2.14
CA ALA A 127 2.63 -1.40 3.17
C ALA A 127 1.41 -0.53 3.50
N PRO A 128 0.30 -0.61 2.73
CA PRO A 128 -0.96 0.01 3.14
C PRO A 128 -1.62 -0.77 4.27
N GLY A 129 -2.30 -0.07 5.17
CA GLY A 129 -3.00 -0.68 6.28
C GLY A 129 -4.17 0.12 6.80
N THR A 130 -4.89 -0.48 7.76
CA THR A 130 -6.09 0.12 8.34
C THR A 130 -6.07 0.04 9.86
N VAL A 131 -6.62 1.07 10.50
CA VAL A 131 -6.88 1.08 11.94
C VAL A 131 -8.34 0.71 12.17
N PRO A 132 -8.65 -0.43 12.80
CA PRO A 132 -10.02 -0.82 13.07
C PRO A 132 -10.75 0.17 13.99
N ASP A 133 -11.98 0.56 13.64
CA ASP A 133 -12.89 1.21 14.58
C ASP A 133 -13.78 0.15 15.27
N PRO A 134 -13.64 -0.10 16.59
CA PRO A 134 -14.47 -1.09 17.27
C PRO A 134 -15.96 -0.70 17.31
N ASN A 135 -16.29 0.57 17.13
CA ASN A 135 -17.64 1.12 17.28
C ASN A 135 -18.44 1.12 15.97
N VAL A 136 -17.77 1.09 14.82
CA VAL A 136 -18.42 1.21 13.51
C VAL A 136 -18.32 -0.11 12.74
N ARG A 137 -19.47 -0.76 12.53
CA ARG A 137 -19.58 -1.99 11.75
C ARG A 137 -20.73 -1.95 10.75
N ILE A 138 -20.51 -2.55 9.58
CA ILE A 138 -21.47 -2.61 8.48
C ILE A 138 -21.77 -4.07 8.06
N PRO A 139 -23.02 -4.38 7.68
CA PRO A 139 -24.20 -3.54 7.92
C PRO A 139 -24.51 -3.47 9.43
N GLN A 140 -25.14 -2.39 9.89
CA GLN A 140 -25.28 -2.09 11.34
C GLN A 140 -26.08 -3.15 12.10
N ASP A 141 -27.05 -3.78 11.43
CA ASP A 141 -27.92 -4.83 11.96
C ASP A 141 -27.18 -6.16 12.21
N ARG A 142 -26.26 -6.55 11.32
CA ARG A 142 -25.51 -7.81 11.40
C ARG A 142 -24.07 -7.63 11.88
N LYS A 143 -23.62 -6.38 12.04
CA LYS A 143 -22.27 -5.97 12.45
C LYS A 143 -21.18 -6.81 11.76
N LYS A 144 -21.29 -6.97 10.44
CA LYS A 144 -20.52 -7.99 9.70
C LYS A 144 -19.03 -7.61 9.60
N VAL A 145 -18.71 -6.40 9.16
CA VAL A 145 -17.35 -5.93 8.86
C VAL A 145 -17.10 -4.61 9.59
N THR A 146 -15.93 -4.43 10.19
CA THR A 146 -15.54 -3.14 10.80
C THR A 146 -15.19 -2.12 9.73
N VAL A 147 -15.68 -0.89 9.89
CA VAL A 147 -15.24 0.26 9.09
C VAL A 147 -13.98 0.80 9.77
N PRO A 148 -12.85 0.95 9.06
CA PRO A 148 -11.65 1.55 9.65
C PRO A 148 -11.88 2.99 10.08
N SER A 149 -11.23 3.43 11.17
CA SER A 149 -11.18 4.85 11.56
C SER A 149 -10.15 5.62 10.74
N HIS A 150 -9.00 4.97 10.47
CA HIS A 150 -7.89 5.55 9.72
C HIS A 150 -7.38 4.54 8.71
N ILE A 151 -6.80 5.08 7.64
CA ILE A 151 -6.04 4.33 6.64
C ILE A 151 -4.66 4.96 6.61
N TRP A 152 -3.65 4.11 6.55
CA TRP A 152 -2.25 4.50 6.54
C TRP A 152 -1.50 3.78 5.43
N THR A 153 -0.35 4.32 5.03
CA THR A 153 0.55 3.70 4.06
C THR A 153 1.97 4.05 4.43
N ALA A 154 2.84 3.04 4.48
CA ALA A 154 4.29 3.23 4.57
C ALA A 154 4.94 2.81 3.26
N ILE A 155 5.95 3.57 2.84
CA ILE A 155 6.71 3.34 1.62
C ILE A 155 8.18 3.27 1.98
N CYS A 156 8.83 2.26 1.43
CA CYS A 156 10.26 2.05 1.54
C CYS A 156 10.84 1.86 0.14
N TYR A 157 11.62 2.84 -0.30
CA TYR A 157 12.39 2.78 -1.54
C TYR A 157 13.85 2.52 -1.19
N LYS A 158 14.39 1.41 -1.69
CA LYS A 158 15.79 1.06 -1.53
C LYS A 158 16.50 1.16 -2.87
N HIS A 159 17.44 2.11 -2.99
CA HIS A 159 18.27 2.21 -4.18
C HIS A 159 19.22 1.01 -4.26
N HIS A 160 19.49 0.52 -5.48
CA HIS A 160 20.26 -0.72 -5.66
C HIS A 160 21.75 -0.60 -5.32
N THR A 161 22.34 0.58 -5.50
CA THR A 161 23.79 0.78 -5.42
C THR A 161 24.23 1.88 -4.44
N ASP A 162 23.29 2.63 -3.87
CA ASP A 162 23.61 3.84 -3.11
C ASP A 162 22.53 4.11 -2.06
N ASP A 163 22.77 3.66 -0.82
CA ASP A 163 21.82 3.81 0.28
C ASP A 163 21.54 5.29 0.62
N SER A 164 22.42 6.23 0.23
CA SER A 164 22.16 7.66 0.40
C SER A 164 21.02 8.16 -0.49
N LYS A 165 20.65 7.41 -1.54
CA LYS A 165 19.48 7.66 -2.39
C LYS A 165 18.24 6.87 -2.00
N SER A 166 18.36 5.95 -1.02
CA SER A 166 17.19 5.29 -0.42
C SER A 166 16.36 6.27 0.40
N LEU A 167 15.06 6.04 0.45
CA LEU A 167 14.09 6.93 1.09
C LEU A 167 12.94 6.10 1.65
N SER A 168 12.47 6.49 2.83
CA SER A 168 11.23 5.98 3.39
C SER A 168 10.38 7.10 3.95
N PHE A 169 9.06 6.92 3.93
CA PHE A 169 8.13 7.80 4.61
C PHE A 169 6.79 7.09 4.78
N GLY A 170 5.92 7.68 5.58
CA GLY A 170 4.56 7.20 5.79
C GLY A 170 3.54 8.33 5.74
N TYR A 171 2.29 7.97 5.55
CA TYR A 171 1.19 8.89 5.78
C TYR A 171 -0.02 8.16 6.36
N ILE A 172 -0.83 8.90 7.10
CA ILE A 172 -2.08 8.43 7.71
C ILE A 172 -3.15 9.50 7.55
N GLY A 173 -4.39 9.07 7.37
CA GLY A 173 -5.54 9.97 7.34
C GLY A 173 -6.79 9.26 7.81
N ARG A 174 -7.78 10.06 8.22
CA ARG A 174 -9.11 9.59 8.61
C ARG A 174 -9.82 8.94 7.43
N ASN A 175 -10.55 7.87 7.69
CA ASN A 175 -11.42 7.21 6.71
C ASN A 175 -12.75 7.96 6.57
N GLN A 176 -12.69 9.27 6.28
CA GLN A 176 -13.82 10.19 6.17
C GLN A 176 -13.75 10.98 4.87
N GLN A 177 -14.91 11.27 4.27
CA GLN A 177 -14.98 11.93 2.96
C GLN A 177 -14.69 13.42 3.08
N GLU A 178 -15.18 14.04 4.14
CA GLU A 178 -14.93 15.43 4.48
C GLU A 178 -13.75 15.49 5.45
N GLU A 179 -12.76 16.33 5.14
CA GLU A 179 -11.56 16.55 5.95
C GLU A 179 -10.78 15.28 6.34
N PRO A 180 -10.22 14.53 5.38
CA PRO A 180 -9.50 13.30 5.67
C PRO A 180 -8.22 13.50 6.51
N ASP A 181 -7.79 14.74 6.75
CA ASP A 181 -6.63 15.11 7.57
C ASP A 181 -5.41 14.21 7.29
N ILE A 182 -5.01 14.18 6.02
CA ILE A 182 -3.92 13.32 5.56
C ILE A 182 -2.59 13.98 5.96
N ARG A 183 -1.84 13.31 6.83
CA ARG A 183 -0.55 13.78 7.34
C ARG A 183 0.59 12.93 6.79
N LEU A 184 1.57 13.58 6.16
CA LEU A 184 2.86 12.98 5.80
C LEU A 184 3.80 13.01 7.01
N MET A 185 4.57 11.95 7.20
CA MET A 185 5.52 11.82 8.31
C MET A 185 6.62 10.81 7.97
N SER A 186 7.65 10.73 8.82
CA SER A 186 8.62 9.64 8.77
C SER A 186 7.99 8.29 9.14
N VAL A 187 8.64 7.18 8.80
CA VAL A 187 8.16 5.84 9.21
C VAL A 187 8.15 5.71 10.73
N SER A 188 9.16 6.28 11.41
CA SER A 188 9.25 6.26 12.86
C SER A 188 8.09 7.02 13.53
N GLU A 189 7.71 8.17 13.00
CA GLU A 189 6.53 8.91 13.47
C GLU A 189 5.24 8.14 13.20
N LEU A 190 5.12 7.50 12.03
CA LEU A 190 3.97 6.65 11.72
C LEU A 190 3.84 5.47 12.69
N ASN A 191 4.95 4.81 13.04
CA ASN A 191 4.97 3.74 14.05
C ASN A 191 4.41 4.24 15.39
N ASN A 192 4.78 5.46 15.81
CA ASN A 192 4.29 6.08 17.05
C ASN A 192 2.79 6.41 16.99
N GLU A 193 2.33 6.98 15.87
CA GLU A 193 0.90 7.27 15.64
C GLU A 193 0.06 5.99 15.65
N LEU A 194 0.51 4.95 14.95
CA LEU A 194 -0.18 3.66 14.92
C LEU A 194 -0.22 3.03 16.30
N ARG A 195 0.86 3.09 17.08
CA ARG A 195 0.89 2.53 18.45
C ARG A 195 -0.21 3.13 19.32
N SER A 196 -0.38 4.45 19.23
CA SER A 196 -1.47 5.17 19.91
C SER A 196 -2.84 4.70 19.42
N HIS A 197 -3.05 4.64 18.11
CA HIS A 197 -4.32 4.25 17.50
C HIS A 197 -4.73 2.78 17.75
N PHE A 198 -3.77 1.86 17.78
CA PHE A 198 -4.02 0.45 18.11
C PHE A 198 -4.14 0.21 19.62
N GLY A 199 -3.79 1.19 20.46
CA GLY A 199 -3.81 1.05 21.93
C GLY A 199 -2.88 -0.04 22.44
N THR A 200 -1.80 -0.33 21.72
CA THR A 200 -0.86 -1.40 22.07
C THR A 200 0.31 -0.85 22.89
N HIS A 201 0.71 -1.63 23.90
CA HIS A 201 1.90 -1.31 24.69
C HIS A 201 3.19 -1.74 23.98
N GLN A 202 3.10 -2.68 23.04
CA GLN A 202 4.23 -3.12 22.24
C GLN A 202 4.61 -2.05 21.21
N PRO A 203 5.90 -1.85 20.92
CA PRO A 203 6.32 -1.04 19.77
C PRO A 203 5.70 -1.59 18.49
N ILE A 204 5.20 -0.69 17.63
CA ILE A 204 4.85 -1.02 16.25
C ILE A 204 6.07 -0.75 15.40
N GLU A 205 6.39 -1.68 14.53
CA GLU A 205 7.52 -1.57 13.61
C GLU A 205 7.07 -2.07 12.25
N ILE A 206 6.81 -1.13 11.33
CA ILE A 206 6.37 -1.47 9.97
C ILE A 206 7.54 -2.05 9.16
N PHE A 207 8.75 -1.53 9.35
CA PHE A 207 9.99 -2.04 8.77
C PHE A 207 11.01 -2.26 9.90
N ASP A 208 11.90 -3.25 9.75
CA ASP A 208 12.80 -3.69 10.83
C ASP A 208 13.80 -2.60 11.29
N ASP A 209 14.22 -1.72 10.38
CA ASP A 209 15.17 -0.62 10.60
C ASP A 209 14.61 0.75 10.15
N ASP A 210 13.28 0.88 10.12
CA ASP A 210 12.56 2.04 9.56
C ASP A 210 12.95 2.39 8.09
N CYS A 211 13.63 1.49 7.36
CA CYS A 211 14.05 1.64 5.96
C CYS A 211 14.83 2.94 5.68
N PHE A 212 15.99 3.09 6.31
CA PHE A 212 16.85 4.27 6.09
C PHE A 212 16.13 5.59 6.40
N SER A 213 15.21 5.59 7.38
CA SER A 213 14.42 6.76 7.74
C SER A 213 15.34 7.92 8.14
N ASP A 214 15.48 8.86 7.21
CA ASP A 214 16.14 10.15 7.41
C ASP A 214 15.07 11.24 7.28
N ASN A 215 14.79 11.93 8.40
CA ASN A 215 13.81 13.00 8.47
C ASN A 215 14.08 14.11 7.44
N ASN A 216 15.34 14.31 7.05
CA ASN A 216 15.71 15.33 6.07
C ASN A 216 15.19 15.01 4.66
N LYS A 217 15.05 13.72 4.31
CA LYS A 217 14.56 13.30 2.99
C LYS A 217 13.03 13.31 2.89
N VAL A 218 12.33 13.22 4.03
CA VAL A 218 10.88 13.40 4.08
C VAL A 218 10.49 14.81 3.64
N VAL A 219 11.31 15.82 3.96
CA VAL A 219 11.11 17.22 3.53
C VAL A 219 11.07 17.34 2.00
N GLU A 220 11.88 16.55 1.29
CA GLU A 220 11.93 16.55 -0.18
C GLU A 220 10.63 16.02 -0.79
N VAL A 221 10.00 15.03 -0.13
CA VAL A 221 8.70 14.46 -0.53
C VAL A 221 7.54 15.37 -0.14
N GLN A 222 7.67 16.14 0.94
CA GLN A 222 6.61 16.97 1.50
C GLN A 222 6.01 17.95 0.48
N GLY A 223 6.86 18.58 -0.33
CA GLY A 223 6.41 19.52 -1.37
C GLY A 223 5.53 18.87 -2.45
N VAL A 224 5.87 17.65 -2.87
CA VAL A 224 5.07 16.89 -3.85
C VAL A 224 3.78 16.40 -3.19
N PHE A 225 3.90 15.81 -2.01
CA PHE A 225 2.77 15.24 -1.30
C PHE A 225 1.69 16.27 -0.99
N GLN A 226 2.08 17.48 -0.55
CA GLN A 226 1.14 18.57 -0.29
C GLN A 226 0.39 19.00 -1.57
N LYS A 227 1.10 19.03 -2.71
CA LYS A 227 0.46 19.28 -4.01
C LYS A 227 -0.54 18.17 -4.34
N LEU A 228 -0.19 16.91 -4.11
CA LEU A 228 -1.06 15.75 -4.39
C LEU A 228 -2.34 15.70 -3.54
N ILE A 229 -2.27 16.03 -2.25
CA ILE A 229 -3.45 16.11 -1.39
C ILE A 229 -4.43 17.19 -1.88
N ASN A 230 -3.90 18.31 -2.36
CA ASN A 230 -4.70 19.45 -2.81
C ASN A 230 -5.26 19.29 -4.23
N LEU A 231 -4.94 18.19 -4.95
CA LEU A 231 -5.46 17.96 -6.29
C LEU A 231 -6.95 17.60 -6.27
N PRO A 232 -7.80 18.30 -7.05
CA PRO A 232 -9.21 17.97 -7.14
C PRO A 232 -9.41 16.54 -7.63
N VAL A 233 -10.36 15.81 -7.02
CA VAL A 233 -10.60 14.37 -7.26
C VAL A 233 -10.88 14.08 -8.74
N ASN A 234 -11.50 15.03 -9.44
CA ASN A 234 -12.03 14.89 -10.80
C ASN A 234 -11.05 15.21 -11.95
N GLN A 235 -9.80 15.61 -11.69
CA GLN A 235 -8.83 15.97 -12.75
C GLN A 235 -7.61 15.04 -12.77
N GLY A 236 -7.83 13.73 -12.81
CA GLY A 236 -6.76 12.73 -12.82
C GLY A 236 -5.82 12.76 -14.04
N ASP A 237 -6.23 13.40 -15.14
CA ASP A 237 -5.55 13.23 -16.44
C ASP A 237 -4.89 14.50 -17.01
N GLN A 238 -4.96 15.65 -16.34
CA GLN A 238 -4.37 16.91 -16.83
C GLN A 238 -3.47 17.52 -15.76
N ILE A 239 -2.18 17.16 -15.81
CA ILE A 239 -1.13 17.69 -14.92
C ILE A 239 -0.89 19.17 -15.29
N SER A 240 -1.11 20.07 -14.34
CA SER A 240 -0.87 21.52 -14.46
C SER A 240 0.63 21.83 -14.60
N SER A 241 0.98 22.79 -15.45
CA SER A 241 2.35 23.23 -15.76
C SER A 241 3.20 23.59 -14.53
N GLY A 242 2.58 23.99 -13.41
CA GLY A 242 3.27 24.27 -12.15
C GLY A 242 3.77 23.04 -11.37
N LEU A 243 3.42 21.82 -11.78
CA LEU A 243 3.99 20.58 -11.24
C LEU A 243 5.34 20.23 -11.92
N GLN A 244 5.59 20.74 -13.12
CA GLN A 244 6.73 20.35 -13.97
C GLN A 244 8.10 20.77 -13.41
N ASP A 245 8.20 21.97 -12.83
CA ASP A 245 9.47 22.47 -12.28
C ASP A 245 9.83 21.82 -10.96
N THR A 246 8.82 21.50 -10.14
CA THR A 246 8.98 20.72 -8.91
C THR A 246 9.29 19.24 -9.23
N TYR A 247 8.70 18.71 -10.30
CA TYR A 247 9.05 17.40 -10.86
C TYR A 247 10.52 17.31 -11.26
N LEU A 248 11.09 18.33 -11.92
CA LEU A 248 12.51 18.36 -12.27
C LEU A 248 13.42 18.41 -11.04
N ALA A 249 12.99 19.08 -9.95
CA ALA A 249 13.73 19.12 -8.70
C ALA A 249 13.78 17.74 -8.02
N VAL A 250 12.64 17.05 -7.91
CA VAL A 250 12.53 15.73 -7.26
C VAL A 250 13.20 14.64 -8.10
N LYS A 251 13.03 14.70 -9.43
CA LYS A 251 13.73 13.80 -10.35
C LYS A 251 15.24 13.94 -10.22
N ARG A 252 15.79 15.15 -10.02
CA ARG A 252 17.24 15.33 -9.82
C ARG A 252 17.73 14.70 -8.52
N THR A 253 16.90 14.70 -7.46
CA THR A 253 17.25 14.12 -6.17
C THR A 253 17.17 12.59 -6.16
N ILE A 254 16.24 12.02 -6.92
CA ILE A 254 15.96 10.57 -6.96
C ILE A 254 16.47 9.94 -8.29
N SER A 255 17.25 10.68 -9.09
CA SER A 255 17.53 10.35 -10.50
C SER A 255 18.28 9.05 -10.72
N CYS A 256 17.75 8.26 -11.66
CA CYS A 256 18.24 7.04 -12.28
C CYS A 256 19.52 7.20 -13.14
N ASP A 257 20.41 8.16 -12.85
CA ASP A 257 21.63 8.30 -13.65
C ASP A 257 22.67 7.26 -13.25
N SER A 258 22.54 6.09 -13.88
CA SER A 258 23.66 5.24 -14.24
C SER A 258 23.34 4.57 -15.57
N THR A 259 23.56 5.28 -16.68
CA THR A 259 24.01 4.62 -17.90
C THR A 259 25.38 4.01 -17.57
N PRO A 260 25.56 2.68 -17.60
CA PRO A 260 26.91 2.16 -17.78
C PRO A 260 27.31 2.56 -19.20
N GLU A 261 28.33 3.40 -19.32
CA GLU A 261 29.10 3.45 -20.56
C GLU A 261 29.45 2.01 -20.93
N LYS A 262 28.94 1.56 -22.08
CA LYS A 262 29.54 0.43 -22.77
C LYS A 262 30.94 0.90 -23.15
N GLU A 263 31.93 0.55 -22.34
CA GLU A 263 33.32 0.57 -22.79
C GLU A 263 33.43 -0.44 -23.93
N SER A 264 33.54 0.10 -25.14
CA SER A 264 34.01 -0.61 -26.30
C SER A 264 35.47 -1.00 -26.08
N ARG A 265 35.75 -2.30 -26.03
CA ARG A 265 36.98 -2.89 -26.55
C ARG A 265 36.75 -4.33 -26.97
#